data_AF-A0A936AEN7-F1
#
_entry.id   AF-A0A936AEN7-F1
#
_cell.length_a   1.000
_cell.length_b   1.000
_cell.length_c   1.000
_cell.angle_alpha   90.00
_cell.angle_beta   90.00
_cell.angle_gamma   90.00
#
_symmetry.space_group_name_H-M   'P 1'
#
loop_
_entity.id
_entity.type
_entity.pdbx_description
1 polymer ?
#
loop_
_entity_poly.entity_id
_entity_poly.type
_entity_poly.pdbx_seq_one_letter_code
_entity_poly.pdbx_strand_id
1 'polypeptide(L)'
;MAIEPGEELLWNYAKSQCSEAEKAYIEAWLAADPENFKKYQRIQLYTNTMSQNETKPTNKEQQQEEEKSSYQNYLMAIIILLIVFVLLGIYAILNSK
;
A
#
# COMPACT_ATOMS: atom_id res chain seq x y z
N MET A 1 -21.99 34.57 4.94
CA MET A 1 -21.15 33.81 4.00
C MET A 1 -19.82 33.57 4.69
N ALA A 2 -19.53 32.32 5.06
CA ALA A 2 -18.17 31.98 5.51
C ALA A 2 -17.25 32.07 4.28
N ILE A 3 -16.09 32.69 4.46
CA ILE A 3 -15.08 32.77 3.41
C ILE A 3 -14.59 31.34 3.14
N GLU A 4 -14.45 30.96 1.86
CA GLU A 4 -13.95 29.64 1.50
C GLU A 4 -12.47 29.51 1.89
N PRO A 5 -12.08 28.48 2.65
CA PRO A 5 -10.67 28.15 2.87
C PRO A 5 -9.98 27.92 1.52
N GLY A 6 -8.77 28.46 1.35
CA GLY A 6 -7.96 28.13 0.18
C GLY A 6 -7.70 26.63 0.09
N GLU A 7 -7.51 26.10 -1.13
CA GLU A 7 -7.27 24.68 -1.35
C GLU A 7 -6.10 24.16 -0.51
N GLU A 8 -4.99 24.92 -0.46
CA GLU A 8 -3.81 24.60 0.34
C GLU A 8 -4.12 24.38 1.83
N LEU A 9 -5.04 25.18 2.39
CA LEU A 9 -5.44 25.06 3.78
C LEU A 9 -6.26 23.78 4.03
N LEU A 10 -7.12 23.41 3.07
CA LEU A 10 -7.87 22.14 3.10
C LEU A 10 -6.95 20.93 2.94
N TRP A 11 -5.89 21.05 2.14
CA TRP A 11 -4.84 20.03 2.00
C TRP A 11 -4.06 19.83 3.31
N ASN A 12 -3.62 20.93 3.94
CA ASN A 12 -2.94 20.87 5.22
C ASN A 12 -3.84 20.30 6.32
N TYR A 13 -5.14 20.59 6.27
CA TYR A 13 -6.12 20.02 7.19
C TYR A 13 -6.28 18.51 6.99
N ALA A 14 -6.35 18.04 5.75
CA ALA A 14 -6.38 16.60 5.44
C ALA A 14 -5.12 15.86 5.92
N LYS A 15 -3.94 16.51 5.84
CA LYS A 15 -2.65 15.98 6.32
C LYS A 15 -2.43 16.18 7.83
N SER A 16 -3.38 16.74 8.58
CA SER A 16 -3.23 17.11 10.00
C SER A 16 -2.05 18.08 10.28
N GLN A 17 -1.71 18.93 9.30
CA GLN A 17 -0.63 19.91 9.36
C GLN A 17 -1.10 21.33 9.71
N CYS A 18 -2.42 21.53 9.93
CA CYS A 18 -2.98 22.80 10.37
C CYS A 18 -2.78 23.07 11.86
N SER A 19 -2.65 24.35 12.21
CA SER A 19 -2.76 24.84 13.59
C SER A 19 -4.20 24.71 14.12
N GLU A 20 -4.38 24.78 15.44
CA GLU A 20 -5.70 24.69 16.07
C GLU A 20 -6.67 25.80 15.60
N ALA A 21 -6.16 27.02 15.36
CA ALA A 21 -6.98 28.12 14.84
C ALA A 21 -7.48 27.84 13.41
N GLU A 22 -6.63 27.27 12.56
CA GLU A 22 -6.98 26.90 11.19
C GLU A 22 -7.96 25.73 11.15
N LYS A 23 -7.78 24.73 12.04
CA LYS A 23 -8.75 23.63 12.21
C LYS A 23 -10.13 24.16 12.58
N ALA A 24 -10.21 25.01 13.61
CA ALA A 24 -11.48 25.59 14.05
C ALA A 24 -12.16 26.40 12.94
N TYR A 25 -11.38 27.14 12.14
CA TYR A 25 -11.88 27.86 10.98
C TYR A 25 -12.49 26.92 9.92
N ILE A 26 -11.79 25.83 9.59
CA ILE A 26 -12.25 24.85 8.60
C ILE A 26 -13.46 24.08 9.11
N GLU A 27 -13.47 23.68 10.38
CA GLU A 27 -14.62 23.02 11.01
C GLU A 27 -15.85 23.93 11.01
N ALA A 28 -15.68 25.21 11.32
CA ALA A 28 -16.76 26.20 11.24
C ALA A 28 -17.26 26.38 9.79
N TRP A 29 -16.36 26.37 8.80
CA TRP A 29 -16.72 26.42 7.39
C TRP A 29 -17.46 25.14 6.92
N LEU A 30 -17.02 23.95 7.36
CA LEU A 30 -17.67 22.68 7.07
C LEU A 30 -19.05 22.59 7.73
N ALA A 31 -19.21 23.12 8.94
CA ALA A 31 -20.48 23.16 9.66
C ALA A 31 -21.47 24.18 9.08
N ALA A 32 -20.98 25.21 8.38
CA ALA A 32 -21.81 26.27 7.81
C ALA A 32 -22.64 25.82 6.60
N ASP A 33 -22.17 24.83 5.82
CA ASP A 33 -22.88 24.32 4.64
C ASP A 33 -22.54 22.84 4.37
N PRO A 34 -23.54 21.93 4.29
CA PRO A 34 -23.33 20.55 3.88
C PRO A 34 -22.64 20.36 2.52
N GLU A 35 -22.72 21.33 1.61
CA GLU A 35 -22.00 21.28 0.34
C GLU A 35 -20.48 21.45 0.49
N ASN A 36 -20.03 22.17 1.53
CA ASN A 36 -18.61 22.33 1.86
C ASN A 36 -17.98 20.98 2.24
N PHE A 37 -18.75 20.12 2.90
CA PHE A 37 -18.31 18.75 3.20
C PHE A 37 -18.08 17.92 1.94
N LYS A 38 -18.93 18.06 0.90
CA LYS A 38 -18.74 17.37 -0.39
C LYS A 38 -17.47 17.86 -1.10
N LYS A 39 -17.17 19.16 -1.03
CA LYS A 39 -15.90 19.72 -1.55
C LYS A 39 -14.69 19.14 -0.82
N TYR A 40 -14.74 19.10 0.51
CA TYR A 40 -13.66 18.52 1.32
C TYR A 40 -13.45 17.02 1.07
N GLN A 41 -14.53 16.23 0.91
CA GLN A 41 -14.43 14.81 0.56
C GLN A 41 -13.68 14.57 -0.76
N ARG A 42 -13.87 15.45 -1.75
CA ARG A 42 -13.14 15.36 -3.02
C ARG A 42 -11.64 15.55 -2.81
N ILE A 43 -11.25 16.54 -2.00
CA ILE A 43 -9.84 16.78 -1.65
C ILE A 43 -9.27 15.58 -0.90
N GLN A 44 -10.01 15.00 0.05
CA GLN A 44 -9.62 13.77 0.75
C GLN A 44 -9.36 12.59 -0.21
N LEU A 45 -10.19 12.39 -1.23
CA LEU A 45 -9.95 11.35 -2.25
C LEU A 45 -8.67 11.60 -3.05
N TYR A 46 -8.39 12.86 -3.41
CA TYR A 46 -7.12 13.21 -4.07
C TYR A 46 -5.92 13.05 -3.13
N THR A 47 -6.04 13.41 -1.85
CA THR A 47 -4.96 13.21 -0.86
C THR A 47 -4.62 11.74 -0.68
N ASN A 48 -5.61 10.85 -0.62
CA ASN A 48 -5.39 9.43 -0.45
C ASN A 48 -4.79 8.78 -1.71
N THR A 49 -5.23 9.21 -2.90
CA THR A 49 -4.67 8.70 -4.17
C THR A 49 -3.27 9.25 -4.45
N MET A 50 -2.99 10.52 -4.17
CA MET A 50 -1.63 11.08 -4.26
C MET A 50 -0.70 10.54 -3.17
N SER A 51 -1.17 10.39 -1.93
CA SER A 51 -0.39 9.75 -0.87
C SER A 51 -0.04 8.32 -1.27
N GLN A 52 -0.95 7.56 -1.88
CA GLN A 52 -0.59 6.23 -2.41
C GLN A 52 0.37 6.26 -3.61
N ASN A 53 0.45 7.37 -4.34
CA ASN A 53 1.41 7.55 -5.44
C ASN A 53 2.77 8.09 -4.97
N GLU A 54 2.84 8.80 -3.84
CA GLU A 54 4.09 9.31 -3.22
C GLU A 54 4.65 8.37 -2.14
N THR A 55 3.81 7.58 -1.46
CA THR A 55 4.23 6.46 -0.59
C THR A 55 4.19 5.12 -1.31
N LYS A 56 4.11 5.11 -2.63
CA LYS A 56 4.69 4.01 -3.40
C LYS A 56 6.19 4.32 -3.44
N PRO A 57 7.04 3.73 -2.56
CA PRO A 57 8.41 3.53 -2.99
C PRO A 57 8.29 2.86 -4.35
N THR A 58 9.13 3.24 -5.31
CA THR A 58 9.30 2.54 -6.58
C THR A 58 9.44 1.03 -6.32
N ASN A 59 8.30 0.36 -6.18
CA ASN A 59 8.19 -1.06 -5.94
C ASN A 59 8.12 -1.71 -7.31
N LYS A 60 9.13 -1.39 -8.12
CA LYS A 60 9.50 -2.14 -9.30
C LYS A 60 10.80 -2.90 -9.05
N GLU A 61 11.58 -2.55 -8.02
CA GLU A 61 12.80 -3.28 -7.67
C GLU A 61 12.57 -4.28 -6.52
N GLN A 62 11.84 -3.93 -5.45
CA GLN A 62 11.60 -4.85 -4.32
C GLN A 62 10.62 -6.00 -4.64
N GLN A 63 9.55 -5.75 -5.39
CA GLN A 63 8.64 -6.80 -5.88
C GLN A 63 9.33 -7.76 -6.86
N GLN A 64 10.31 -7.28 -7.63
CA GLN A 64 11.02 -8.11 -8.59
C GLN A 64 12.10 -8.99 -7.93
N GLU A 65 12.67 -8.53 -6.81
CA GLU A 65 13.68 -9.27 -6.05
C GLU A 65 13.04 -10.31 -5.10
N GLU A 66 11.91 -10.00 -4.45
CA GLU A 66 11.16 -10.99 -3.66
C GLU A 66 10.53 -12.08 -4.55
N GLU A 67 10.01 -11.73 -5.74
CA GLU A 67 9.45 -12.73 -6.66
C GLU A 67 10.53 -13.66 -7.23
N LYS A 68 11.71 -13.11 -7.60
CA LYS A 68 12.86 -13.93 -8.02
C LYS A 68 13.36 -14.83 -6.89
N SER A 69 13.49 -14.31 -5.68
CA SER A 69 13.97 -15.07 -4.51
C SER A 69 12.99 -16.19 -4.14
N SER A 70 11.68 -15.90 -4.16
CA SER A 70 10.62 -16.87 -3.90
C SER A 70 10.56 -17.98 -4.97
N TYR A 71 10.68 -17.62 -6.25
CA TYR A 71 10.70 -18.60 -7.35
C TYR A 71 11.93 -19.51 -7.30
N GLN A 72 13.11 -18.96 -6.98
CA GLN A 72 14.33 -19.74 -6.79
C GLN A 72 14.20 -20.73 -5.63
N ASN A 73 13.64 -20.31 -4.50
CA ASN A 73 13.41 -21.20 -3.35
C ASN A 73 12.41 -22.32 -3.67
N TYR A 74 11.35 -22.02 -4.42
CA TYR A 74 10.38 -23.00 -4.87
C TYR A 74 10.99 -24.02 -5.85
N LEU A 75 11.78 -23.55 -6.82
CA LEU A 75 12.49 -24.43 -7.75
C LEU A 75 13.49 -25.34 -7.04
N MET A 76 14.26 -24.80 -6.08
CA MET A 76 15.19 -25.59 -5.28
C MET A 76 14.47 -26.67 -4.46
N ALA A 77 13.30 -26.36 -3.89
CA ALA A 77 12.49 -27.33 -3.18
C ALA A 77 12.00 -28.48 -4.08
N ILE A 78 11.59 -28.18 -5.32
CA ILE A 78 11.18 -29.20 -6.30
C ILE A 78 12.34 -30.11 -6.68
N ILE A 79 13.52 -29.54 -6.93
CA ILE A 79 14.72 -30.32 -7.30
C ILE A 79 15.08 -31.30 -6.17
N ILE A 80 15.07 -30.83 -4.92
CA ILE A 80 15.34 -31.67 -3.75
C ILE A 80 14.32 -32.81 -3.66
N LEU A 81 13.03 -32.53 -3.86
CA LEU A 81 11.98 -33.56 -3.85
C LEU A 81 12.20 -34.64 -4.93
N LEU A 82 12.58 -34.23 -6.14
CA LEU A 82 12.87 -35.18 -7.22
C LEU A 82 14.07 -36.08 -6.90
N ILE A 83 15.14 -35.52 -6.32
CA ILE A 83 16.32 -36.29 -5.90
C ILE A 83 15.94 -37.32 -4.85
N VAL A 84 15.16 -36.93 -3.83
CA VAL A 84 14.69 -37.85 -2.78
C VAL A 84 13.86 -38.98 -3.39
N PHE A 85 12.99 -38.68 -4.35
CA PHE A 85 12.16 -39.70 -5.02
C PHE A 85 13.01 -40.71 -5.80
N VAL A 86 14.04 -40.25 -6.50
CA VAL A 86 14.99 -41.12 -7.21
C VAL A 86 15.78 -42.00 -6.23
N LEU A 87 16.27 -41.42 -5.13
CA LEU A 87 17.00 -42.17 -4.11
C LEU A 87 16.13 -43.24 -3.43
N LEU A 88 14.85 -42.93 -3.16
CA LEU A 88 13.89 -43.90 -2.64
C LEU A 88 13.64 -45.04 -3.64
N GLY A 89 13.55 -44.73 -4.94
CA GLY A 89 13.43 -45.75 -5.99
C GLY A 89 14.65 -46.67 -6.04
N ILE A 90 15.86 -46.11 -5.99
CA ILE A 90 17.11 -46.89 -5.95
C ILE A 90 17.15 -47.76 -4.69
N TYR A 91 16.80 -47.19 -3.53
CA TYR A 91 16.73 -47.92 -2.26
C TYR A 91 15.74 -49.08 -2.33
N ALA A 92 14.54 -48.87 -2.87
CA ALA A 92 13.54 -49.91 -3.06
C ALA A 92 14.05 -51.03 -3.97
N ILE A 93 14.78 -50.71 -5.06
CA ILE A 93 15.38 -51.70 -5.95
C ILE A 93 16.49 -52.50 -5.24
N LEU A 94 17.34 -51.82 -4.47
CA LEU A 94 18.42 -52.46 -3.71
C LEU A 94 17.92 -53.34 -2.58
N ASN A 95 16.81 -52.96 -1.93
CA ASN A 95 16.21 -53.68 -0.81
C ASN A 95 15.10 -54.67 -1.22
N SER A 96 14.81 -54.76 -2.53
CA SER A 96 13.90 -55.75 -3.13
C SER A 96 14.64 -57.01 -3.62
N LYS A 97 15.90 -57.18 -3.21
CA LYS A 97 16.68 -58.42 -3.30
C LYS A 97 16.86 -59.02 -1.92
#